data_AF-A0A9X2H552-F1
#
_entry.id   AF-A0A9X2H552-F1
#
_cell.length_a   1.000
_cell.length_b   1.000
_cell.length_c   1.000
_cell.angle_alpha   90.00
_cell.angle_beta   90.00
_cell.angle_gamma   90.00
#
_symmetry.space_group_name_H-M   'P 1'
#
loop_
_entity.id
_entity.type
_entity.pdbx_description
1 polymer ?
#
loop_
_entity_poly.entity_id
_entity_poly.type
_entity_poly.pdbx_seq_one_letter_code
_entity_poly.pdbx_strand_id
1 'polypeptide(L)'
;MLGRETPKLTNSSAMRSAERKTSIMRLPATVAILFTLSACVSGGDELDALRLTAPEDDAHCRSLLIQPGELVYAQCRLALRKTYLMDYGTRKAAIEQQFGPLSETLDQALRADAFCNYDESVKASIDSLDETAAAYLAYANCSTTQQRLQDEFALATGADGGAFLRQEQPAVIQQNINAIREAKAVINGPIAADSTI
;
A
#
# COMPACT_ATOMS: atom_id res chain seq x y z
N MET A 1 -63.66 -13.41 -10.42
CA MET A 1 -63.98 -14.18 -11.64
C MET A 1 -63.44 -13.41 -12.84
N LEU A 2 -62.67 -14.11 -13.69
CA LEU A 2 -62.37 -13.82 -15.12
C LEU A 2 -61.59 -12.50 -15.38
N GLY A 3 -60.39 -12.45 -15.97
CA GLY A 3 -59.68 -13.37 -16.84
C GLY A 3 -59.54 -12.78 -18.25
N ARG A 4 -58.31 -12.72 -18.77
CA ARG A 4 -57.92 -12.66 -20.21
C ARG A 4 -58.20 -11.30 -20.91
N GLU A 5 -57.40 -10.76 -21.84
CA GLU A 5 -56.70 -11.37 -22.99
C GLU A 5 -55.47 -10.57 -23.44
N THR A 6 -54.44 -11.29 -23.93
CA THR A 6 -53.39 -10.79 -24.84
C THR A 6 -53.86 -10.86 -26.30
N PRO A 7 -53.34 -10.03 -27.20
CA PRO A 7 -53.16 -10.40 -28.60
C PRO A 7 -51.69 -10.63 -28.97
N LYS A 8 -51.47 -11.76 -29.66
CA LYS A 8 -50.27 -12.14 -30.41
C LYS A 8 -50.51 -11.85 -31.90
N LEU A 9 -49.43 -11.94 -32.70
CA LEU A 9 -49.33 -11.98 -34.19
C LEU A 9 -48.97 -10.60 -34.80
N THR A 10 -48.07 -10.42 -35.79
CA THR A 10 -47.25 -11.30 -36.64
C THR A 10 -46.29 -10.46 -37.51
N ASN A 11 -45.14 -11.05 -37.90
CA ASN A 11 -44.36 -10.91 -39.14
C ASN A 11 -44.08 -9.53 -39.77
N SER A 12 -42.81 -9.20 -40.04
CA SER A 12 -42.11 -9.65 -41.28
C SER A 12 -40.82 -8.84 -41.55
N SER A 13 -39.75 -9.59 -41.76
CA SER A 13 -38.52 -9.35 -42.54
C SER A 13 -38.21 -7.97 -43.16
N ALA A 14 -36.99 -7.48 -42.88
CA ALA A 14 -36.17 -6.83 -43.91
C ALA A 14 -34.67 -7.08 -43.66
N MET A 15 -34.05 -7.71 -44.65
CA MET A 15 -32.61 -7.89 -44.91
C MET A 15 -31.75 -6.69 -44.53
N ARG A 16 -30.55 -6.96 -43.97
CA ARG A 16 -29.31 -6.35 -44.46
C ARG A 16 -28.15 -7.32 -44.26
N SER A 17 -27.60 -7.71 -45.39
CA SER A 17 -26.39 -8.52 -45.55
C SER A 17 -25.17 -7.76 -45.04
N ALA A 18 -24.33 -8.43 -44.24
CA ALA A 18 -22.95 -8.05 -44.03
C ALA A 18 -22.15 -9.32 -43.74
N GLU A 19 -21.65 -9.95 -44.82
CA GLU A 19 -20.59 -10.93 -44.74
C GLU A 19 -19.34 -10.31 -44.11
N ARG A 20 -18.80 -10.94 -43.07
CA ARG A 20 -17.39 -10.79 -42.72
C ARG A 20 -16.82 -12.14 -42.28
N LYS A 21 -16.08 -12.75 -43.20
CA LYS A 21 -15.08 -13.79 -42.95
C LYS A 21 -14.12 -13.30 -41.85
N THR A 22 -13.88 -14.13 -40.83
CA THR A 22 -12.55 -14.26 -40.22
C THR A 22 -12.43 -15.55 -39.41
N SER A 23 -11.47 -16.36 -39.87
CA SER A 23 -10.68 -17.42 -39.26
C SER A 23 -11.10 -18.09 -37.94
N ILE A 24 -11.26 -19.41 -38.06
CA ILE A 24 -11.09 -20.41 -37.01
C ILE A 24 -9.66 -20.30 -36.44
N MET A 25 -9.51 -20.06 -35.15
CA MET A 25 -8.33 -20.48 -34.40
C MET A 25 -8.76 -21.13 -33.10
N ARG A 26 -8.30 -22.38 -32.94
CA ARG A 26 -8.56 -23.28 -31.82
C ARG A 26 -7.91 -22.70 -30.55
N LEU A 27 -8.68 -22.57 -29.48
CA LEU A 27 -8.17 -22.38 -28.12
C LEU A 27 -7.88 -23.75 -27.50
N PRO A 28 -6.60 -24.07 -27.25
CA PRO A 28 -6.27 -24.78 -26.03
C PRO A 28 -5.12 -24.05 -25.33
N ALA A 29 -5.41 -23.38 -24.22
CA ALA A 29 -4.39 -22.95 -23.27
C ALA A 29 -4.76 -23.53 -21.91
N THR A 30 -4.17 -24.69 -21.70
CA THR A 30 -4.06 -25.48 -20.48
C THR A 30 -3.70 -24.67 -19.24
N VAL A 31 -4.43 -24.97 -18.17
CA VAL A 31 -4.06 -24.94 -16.73
C VAL A 31 -2.55 -24.99 -16.48
N ALA A 32 -2.03 -23.98 -15.74
CA ALA A 32 -0.99 -24.12 -14.70
C ALA A 32 -0.53 -22.74 -14.20
N ILE A 33 -1.30 -22.09 -13.32
CA ILE A 33 -0.75 -21.10 -12.37
C ILE A 33 -1.37 -21.41 -11.01
N LEU A 34 -0.90 -22.49 -10.40
CA LEU A 34 -1.20 -22.87 -9.03
C LEU A 34 0.14 -23.15 -8.35
N PHE A 35 0.36 -22.46 -7.23
CA PHE A 35 1.43 -22.64 -6.24
C PHE A 35 2.87 -22.32 -6.65
N THR A 36 3.34 -21.11 -6.32
CA THR A 36 4.74 -20.81 -5.94
C THR A 36 4.83 -19.39 -5.38
N LEU A 37 4.22 -19.13 -4.21
CA LEU A 37 4.48 -17.91 -3.43
C LEU A 37 4.58 -18.24 -1.92
N SER A 38 5.04 -19.45 -1.60
CA SER A 38 5.34 -19.89 -0.24
C SER A 38 6.83 -20.22 -0.11
N ALA A 39 7.51 -19.47 0.77
CA ALA A 39 8.89 -19.60 1.24
C ALA A 39 9.97 -19.20 0.21
N CYS A 40 10.98 -18.38 0.50
CA CYS A 40 11.71 -18.23 1.77
C CYS A 40 12.16 -16.76 1.98
N VAL A 41 11.67 -16.09 3.02
CA VAL A 41 12.52 -15.11 3.72
C VAL A 41 13.33 -15.92 4.72
N SER A 42 14.47 -16.43 4.26
CA SER A 42 15.54 -16.87 5.14
C SER A 42 16.14 -15.61 5.75
N GLY A 43 16.06 -15.49 7.07
CA GLY A 43 16.76 -14.46 7.82
C GLY A 43 18.24 -14.45 7.47
N GLY A 44 18.75 -13.26 7.13
CA GLY A 44 20.14 -12.98 6.85
C GLY A 44 20.34 -11.48 6.91
N ASP A 45 21.17 -11.05 7.88
CA ASP A 45 21.73 -9.73 8.11
C ASP A 45 20.77 -8.52 8.12
N GLU A 46 20.47 -8.11 9.35
CA GLU A 46 20.34 -6.72 9.79
C GLU A 46 21.13 -5.78 8.85
N LEU A 47 20.44 -5.06 7.96
CA LEU A 47 21.03 -4.19 6.94
C LEU A 47 21.64 -4.94 5.73
N ASP A 48 20.79 -5.57 4.92
CA ASP A 48 20.95 -5.55 3.46
C ASP A 48 20.91 -4.08 3.05
N ALA A 49 22.05 -3.40 3.21
CA ALA A 49 22.17 -1.97 3.38
C ALA A 49 21.31 -1.26 2.35
N LEU A 50 20.21 -0.66 2.83
CA LEU A 50 19.55 0.51 2.27
C LEU A 50 20.02 0.70 0.82
N ARG A 51 19.39 0.06 -0.19
CA ARG A 51 19.71 0.28 -1.62
C ARG A 51 19.34 1.72 -1.98
N LEU A 52 20.03 2.69 -1.37
CA LEU A 52 20.00 4.12 -1.61
C LEU A 52 20.61 4.41 -2.98
N THR A 53 21.12 3.39 -3.64
CA THR A 53 21.81 3.45 -4.91
C THR A 53 21.16 2.56 -5.98
N ALA A 54 19.96 2.00 -5.75
CA ALA A 54 19.22 1.32 -6.82
C ALA A 54 19.12 2.26 -8.03
N PRO A 55 19.87 2.01 -9.12
CA PRO A 55 20.00 2.98 -10.20
C PRO A 55 18.65 3.29 -10.83
N GLU A 56 17.76 2.31 -10.85
CA GLU A 56 16.37 2.42 -11.28
C GLU A 56 15.54 3.46 -10.49
N ASP A 57 15.60 3.47 -9.15
CA ASP A 57 14.82 4.40 -8.32
C ASP A 57 15.35 5.83 -8.42
N ASP A 58 16.68 5.96 -8.42
CA ASP A 58 17.36 7.25 -8.57
C ASP A 58 17.08 7.85 -9.97
N ALA A 59 17.13 7.02 -11.02
CA ALA A 59 16.80 7.45 -12.37
C ALA A 59 15.33 7.88 -12.49
N HIS A 60 14.39 7.17 -11.87
CA HIS A 60 12.99 7.56 -11.88
C HIS A 60 12.76 8.92 -11.22
N CYS A 61 13.23 9.11 -9.98
CA CYS A 61 12.99 10.36 -9.27
C CYS A 61 13.77 11.55 -9.87
N ARG A 62 14.98 11.33 -10.41
CA ARG A 62 15.72 12.36 -11.16
C ARG A 62 15.09 12.70 -12.50
N SER A 63 14.45 11.73 -13.19
CA SER A 63 13.74 12.00 -14.45
C SER A 63 12.56 12.96 -14.28
N LEU A 64 12.01 13.04 -13.06
CA LEU A 64 10.98 13.99 -12.67
C LEU A 64 11.56 15.36 -12.27
N LEU A 65 12.86 15.59 -12.48
CA LEU A 65 13.61 16.81 -12.14
C LEU A 65 13.64 17.13 -10.64
N ILE A 66 13.41 16.14 -9.77
CA ILE A 66 13.46 16.31 -8.32
C ILE A 66 14.91 16.17 -7.86
N GLN A 67 15.42 17.10 -7.05
CA GLN A 67 16.83 17.11 -6.65
C GLN A 67 17.08 16.21 -5.43
N PRO A 68 18.18 15.43 -5.42
CA PRO A 68 18.63 14.74 -4.20
C PRO A 68 18.78 15.71 -3.02
N GLY A 69 18.37 15.29 -1.83
CA GLY A 69 18.34 16.13 -0.62
C GLY A 69 17.03 16.89 -0.41
N GLU A 70 16.15 16.95 -1.40
CA GLU A 70 14.80 17.48 -1.21
C GLU A 70 13.87 16.45 -0.57
N LEU A 71 12.94 16.91 0.27
CA LEU A 71 11.87 16.07 0.84
C LEU A 71 11.09 15.31 -0.24
N VAL A 72 10.81 16.00 -1.35
CA VAL A 72 10.07 15.43 -2.48
C VAL A 72 10.83 14.29 -3.13
N TYR A 73 12.17 14.35 -3.15
CA TYR A 73 13.01 13.27 -3.65
C TYR A 73 12.97 12.08 -2.70
N ALA A 74 13.03 12.33 -1.39
CA ALA A 74 12.85 11.28 -0.38
C ALA A 74 11.48 10.61 -0.52
N GLN A 75 10.38 11.37 -0.57
CA GLN A 75 9.04 10.83 -0.77
C GLN A 75 8.92 9.99 -2.05
N CYS A 76 9.47 10.46 -3.18
CA CYS A 76 9.47 9.71 -4.44
C CYS A 76 10.19 8.36 -4.31
N ARG A 77 11.39 8.38 -3.73
CA ARG A 77 12.23 7.19 -3.58
C ARG A 77 11.65 6.17 -2.63
N LEU A 78 11.15 6.65 -1.50
CA LEU A 78 10.56 5.79 -0.49
C LEU A 78 9.21 5.22 -1.01
N ALA A 79 8.47 5.94 -1.85
CA ALA A 79 7.24 5.42 -2.46
C ALA A 79 7.53 4.23 -3.39
N LEU A 80 8.65 4.26 -4.12
CA LEU A 80 9.12 3.14 -4.96
C LEU A 80 9.55 1.92 -4.12
N ARG A 81 10.07 2.14 -2.91
CA ARG A 81 10.42 1.07 -1.96
C ARG A 81 9.20 0.33 -1.42
N LYS A 82 7.99 0.90 -1.56
CA LYS A 82 6.72 0.32 -1.11
C LYS A 82 6.69 0.02 0.39
N THR A 83 7.50 0.72 1.20
CA THR A 83 7.57 0.52 2.67
C THR A 83 6.18 0.57 3.30
N TYR A 84 5.41 1.61 3.01
CA TYR A 84 4.04 1.73 3.53
C TYR A 84 3.11 0.59 3.06
N LEU A 85 3.30 0.02 1.87
CA LEU A 85 2.49 -1.10 1.37
C LEU A 85 2.83 -2.40 2.09
N MET A 86 4.10 -2.60 2.46
CA MET A 86 4.50 -3.73 3.30
C MET A 86 3.89 -3.60 4.70
N ASP A 87 4.00 -2.43 5.31
CA ASP A 87 3.43 -2.15 6.63
C ASP A 87 1.91 -2.34 6.68
N TYR A 88 1.20 -1.78 5.69
CA TYR A 88 -0.23 -2.03 5.49
C TYR A 88 -0.53 -3.53 5.31
N GLY A 89 0.26 -4.23 4.48
CA GLY A 89 0.06 -5.66 4.21
C GLY A 89 0.22 -6.53 5.46
N THR A 90 1.22 -6.24 6.30
CA THR A 90 1.44 -6.93 7.56
C THR A 90 0.28 -6.71 8.54
N ARG A 91 -0.17 -5.46 8.70
CA ARG A 91 -1.32 -5.16 9.58
C ARG A 91 -2.60 -5.81 9.06
N LYS A 92 -2.84 -5.76 7.75
CA LYS A 92 -3.97 -6.42 7.10
C LYS A 92 -3.97 -7.92 7.39
N ALA A 93 -2.84 -8.59 7.15
CA ALA A 93 -2.74 -10.03 7.38
C ALA A 93 -3.01 -10.42 8.85
N ALA A 94 -2.56 -9.61 9.81
CA ALA A 94 -2.83 -9.83 11.23
C ALA A 94 -4.32 -9.70 11.56
N ILE A 95 -4.99 -8.69 11.01
CA ILE A 95 -6.45 -8.52 11.17
C ILE A 95 -7.20 -9.69 10.51
N GLU A 96 -6.83 -10.08 9.29
CA GLU A 96 -7.49 -11.18 8.58
C GLU A 96 -7.34 -12.51 9.29
N GLN A 97 -6.17 -12.76 9.89
CA GLN A 97 -5.92 -13.96 10.67
C GLN A 97 -6.82 -14.05 11.90
N GLN A 98 -7.16 -12.93 12.52
CA GLN A 98 -7.92 -12.89 13.77
C GLN A 98 -9.44 -12.72 13.56
N PHE A 99 -9.86 -11.93 12.58
CA PHE A 99 -11.24 -11.51 12.40
C PHE A 99 -11.85 -11.94 11.06
N GLY A 100 -11.06 -12.55 10.17
CA GLY A 100 -11.48 -12.92 8.82
C GLY A 100 -11.31 -11.77 7.81
N PRO A 101 -11.77 -11.96 6.56
CA PRO A 101 -11.52 -11.01 5.47
C PRO A 101 -12.00 -9.59 5.80
N LEU A 102 -11.21 -8.57 5.44
CA LEU A 102 -11.58 -7.18 5.66
C LEU A 102 -12.76 -6.77 4.75
N SER A 103 -13.64 -5.92 5.29
CA SER A 103 -14.55 -5.14 4.45
C SER A 103 -13.76 -4.14 3.60
N GLU A 104 -14.36 -3.68 2.50
CA GLU A 104 -13.73 -2.68 1.64
C GLU A 104 -13.43 -1.37 2.40
N THR A 105 -14.33 -0.94 3.28
CA THR A 105 -14.18 0.30 4.04
C THR A 105 -13.08 0.20 5.10
N LEU A 106 -12.93 -0.96 5.75
CA LEU A 106 -11.85 -1.23 6.69
C LEU A 106 -10.49 -1.31 5.97
N ASP A 107 -10.43 -1.97 4.81
CA ASP A 107 -9.22 -2.01 3.98
C ASP A 107 -8.75 -0.61 3.56
N GLN A 108 -9.70 0.24 3.13
CA GLN A 108 -9.42 1.64 2.79
C GLN A 108 -8.95 2.44 4.00
N ALA A 109 -9.59 2.29 5.18
CA ALA A 109 -9.20 3.00 6.39
C ALA A 109 -7.80 2.59 6.86
N LEU A 110 -7.49 1.29 6.82
CA LEU A 110 -6.17 0.76 7.17
C LEU A 110 -5.08 1.29 6.22
N ARG A 111 -5.35 1.33 4.92
CA ARG A 111 -4.42 1.89 3.93
C ARG A 111 -4.20 3.39 4.15
N ALA A 112 -5.26 4.14 4.44
CA ALA A 112 -5.16 5.57 4.71
C ALA A 112 -4.34 5.86 5.97
N ASP A 113 -4.53 5.07 7.03
CA ASP A 113 -3.76 5.19 8.27
C ASP A 113 -2.28 4.86 8.07
N ALA A 114 -1.96 3.77 7.36
CA ALA A 114 -0.59 3.40 7.03
C ALA A 114 0.10 4.49 6.16
N PHE A 115 -0.61 5.03 5.18
CA PHE A 115 -0.09 6.10 4.32
C PHE A 115 0.16 7.40 5.11
N CYS A 116 -0.77 7.80 5.99
CA CYS A 116 -0.59 9.00 6.82
C CYS A 116 0.65 8.88 7.69
N ASN A 117 0.78 7.77 8.41
CA ASN A 117 1.90 7.53 9.33
C ASN A 117 3.24 7.61 8.60
N TYR A 118 3.30 7.02 7.42
CA TYR A 118 4.47 7.10 6.57
C TYR A 118 4.76 8.53 6.07
N ASP A 119 3.78 9.25 5.54
CA ASP A 119 3.97 10.62 5.03
C ASP A 119 4.41 11.59 6.14
N GLU A 120 3.78 11.51 7.31
CA GLU A 120 4.16 12.31 8.48
C GLU A 120 5.54 11.95 9.03
N SER A 121 5.92 10.66 9.00
CA SER A 121 7.26 10.20 9.36
C SER A 121 8.33 10.75 8.42
N VAL A 122 8.06 10.77 7.11
CA VAL A 122 8.96 11.33 6.12
C VAL A 122 9.12 12.85 6.30
N LYS A 123 8.04 13.58 6.59
CA LYS A 123 8.12 15.01 6.95
C LYS A 123 8.96 15.25 8.21
N ALA A 124 8.70 14.48 9.26
CA ALA A 124 9.40 14.61 10.54
C ALA A 124 10.90 14.27 10.45
N SER A 125 11.33 13.58 9.40
CA SER A 125 12.73 13.20 9.17
C SER A 125 13.68 14.38 8.96
N ILE A 126 13.16 15.54 8.52
CA ILE A 126 13.93 16.75 8.26
C ILE A 126 14.22 17.51 9.56
N ASP A 127 13.23 17.60 10.44
CA ASP A 127 13.22 18.57 11.54
C ASP A 127 13.75 17.99 12.87
N SER A 128 13.80 16.66 13.02
CA SER A 128 14.10 16.02 14.31
C SER A 128 15.40 15.20 14.33
N LEU A 129 16.25 15.47 15.32
CA LEU A 129 17.37 14.61 15.69
C LEU A 129 16.94 13.38 16.50
N ASP A 130 15.86 13.49 17.28
CA ASP A 130 15.27 12.37 18.04
C ASP A 130 14.22 11.66 17.19
N GLU A 131 14.57 10.47 16.72
CA GLU A 131 13.72 9.62 15.87
C GLU A 131 12.50 9.10 16.61
N THR A 132 12.60 8.88 17.93
CA THR A 132 11.49 8.35 18.72
C THR A 132 10.47 9.46 18.94
N ALA A 133 10.90 10.64 19.35
CA ALA A 133 10.02 11.79 19.49
C ALA A 133 9.30 12.14 18.16
N ALA A 134 10.04 12.10 17.05
CA ALA A 134 9.49 12.29 15.71
C ALA A 134 8.45 11.23 15.33
N ALA A 135 8.68 9.95 15.66
CA ALA A 135 7.74 8.88 15.36
C ALA A 135 6.42 9.03 16.14
N TYR A 136 6.47 9.46 17.39
CA TYR A 136 5.28 9.78 18.18
C TYR A 136 4.54 11.02 17.65
N LEU A 137 5.26 12.04 17.20
CA LEU A 137 4.66 13.21 16.57
C LEU A 137 3.96 12.83 15.27
N ALA A 138 4.61 12.04 14.41
CA ALA A 138 4.02 11.54 13.17
C ALA A 138 2.73 10.74 13.43
N TYR A 139 2.75 9.86 14.44
CA TYR A 139 1.56 9.15 14.87
C TYR A 139 0.46 10.11 15.35
N ALA A 140 0.78 11.11 16.17
CA ALA A 140 -0.20 12.06 16.68
C ALA A 140 -0.86 12.91 15.56
N ASN A 141 -0.10 13.26 14.52
CA ASN A 141 -0.61 13.99 13.36
C ASN A 141 -1.65 13.19 12.54
N CYS A 142 -1.68 11.86 12.71
CA CYS A 142 -2.62 10.96 12.03
C CYS A 142 -3.91 10.65 12.81
N SER A 143 -4.26 11.46 13.81
CA SER A 143 -5.47 11.26 14.63
C SER A 143 -6.77 11.09 13.83
N THR A 144 -6.94 11.81 12.71
CA THR A 144 -8.13 11.68 11.85
C THR A 144 -8.22 10.30 11.17
N THR A 145 -7.11 9.77 10.65
CA THR A 145 -7.12 8.44 10.02
C THR A 145 -7.24 7.34 11.06
N GLN A 146 -6.66 7.52 12.24
CA GLN A 146 -6.83 6.62 13.38
C GLN A 146 -8.28 6.53 13.81
N GLN A 147 -8.98 7.66 13.98
CA GLN A 147 -10.40 7.66 14.34
C GLN A 147 -11.24 6.91 13.31
N ARG A 148 -11.01 7.15 12.01
CA ARG A 148 -11.70 6.40 10.95
C ARG A 148 -11.40 4.91 11.01
N LEU A 149 -10.14 4.52 11.19
CA LEU A 149 -9.74 3.13 11.33
C LEU A 149 -10.41 2.47 12.55
N GLN A 150 -10.48 3.18 13.67
CA GLN A 150 -11.17 2.75 14.88
C GLN A 150 -12.63 2.39 14.61
N ASP A 151 -13.35 3.31 13.95
CA ASP A 151 -14.78 3.21 13.71
C ASP A 151 -15.10 2.08 12.71
N GLU A 152 -14.33 2.01 11.61
CA GLU A 152 -14.48 0.95 10.60
C GLU A 152 -14.11 -0.43 11.16
N PHE A 153 -13.09 -0.51 12.02
CA PHE A 153 -12.71 -1.76 12.67
C PHE A 153 -13.80 -2.25 13.60
N ALA A 154 -14.33 -1.38 14.45
CA ALA A 154 -15.42 -1.72 15.37
C ALA A 154 -16.68 -2.16 14.60
N LEU A 155 -17.01 -1.46 13.52
CA LEU A 155 -18.15 -1.80 12.66
C LEU A 155 -17.99 -3.15 11.96
N ALA A 156 -16.80 -3.44 11.43
CA ALA A 156 -16.55 -4.65 10.64
C ALA A 156 -16.38 -5.92 11.50
N THR A 157 -15.80 -5.77 12.70
CA THR A 157 -15.41 -6.92 13.54
C THR A 157 -16.29 -7.12 14.77
N GLY A 158 -17.02 -6.09 15.20
CA GLY A 158 -17.75 -6.07 16.47
C GLY A 158 -16.83 -5.97 17.71
N ALA A 159 -15.52 -5.82 17.54
CA ALA A 159 -14.55 -5.68 18.62
C ALA A 159 -14.32 -4.20 19.01
N ASP A 160 -13.66 -3.98 20.15
CA ASP A 160 -13.30 -2.63 20.62
C ASP A 160 -12.19 -2.04 19.74
N GLY A 161 -12.58 -1.09 18.87
CA GLY A 161 -11.64 -0.38 17.99
C GLY A 161 -10.60 0.44 18.74
N GLY A 162 -10.94 1.01 19.90
CA GLY A 162 -9.99 1.78 20.71
C GLY A 162 -8.94 0.87 21.35
N ALA A 163 -9.33 -0.33 21.78
CA ALA A 163 -8.40 -1.36 22.25
C ALA A 163 -7.47 -1.84 21.12
N PHE A 164 -8.01 -2.04 19.92
CA PHE A 164 -7.24 -2.38 18.73
C PHE A 164 -6.16 -1.34 18.42
N LEU A 165 -6.51 -0.04 18.36
CA LEU A 165 -5.50 1.00 18.10
C LEU A 165 -4.41 1.07 19.16
N ARG A 166 -4.75 0.91 20.44
CA ARG A 166 -3.75 0.86 21.53
C ARG A 166 -2.82 -0.34 21.40
N GLN A 167 -3.34 -1.48 20.94
CA GLN A 167 -2.54 -2.67 20.69
C GLN A 167 -1.61 -2.51 19.48
N GLU A 168 -2.07 -1.84 18.42
CA GLU A 168 -1.26 -1.59 17.22
C GLU A 168 -0.20 -0.52 17.42
N GLN A 169 -0.43 0.44 18.32
CA GLN A 169 0.42 1.63 18.47
C GLN A 169 1.92 1.32 18.56
N PRO A 170 2.42 0.35 19.37
CA PRO A 170 3.85 0.07 19.43
C PRO A 170 4.45 -0.36 18.07
N ALA A 171 3.72 -1.14 17.29
CA ALA A 171 4.16 -1.56 15.96
C ALA A 171 4.18 -0.37 14.99
N VAL A 172 3.15 0.47 15.01
CA VAL A 172 3.08 1.67 14.15
C VAL A 172 4.19 2.67 14.50
N ILE A 173 4.50 2.87 15.78
CA ILE A 173 5.63 3.72 16.20
C ILE A 173 6.96 3.16 15.67
N GLN A 174 7.17 1.85 15.72
CA GLN A 174 8.38 1.25 15.18
C GLN A 174 8.47 1.41 13.64
N GLN A 175 7.34 1.30 12.93
CA GLN A 175 7.26 1.56 11.49
C GLN A 175 7.62 3.03 11.17
N ASN A 176 7.12 3.97 11.97
CA ASN A 176 7.43 5.39 11.82
C ASN A 176 8.93 5.67 12.02
N ILE A 177 9.56 5.08 13.04
CA ILE A 177 11.01 5.16 13.26
C ILE A 177 11.77 4.66 12.03
N ASN A 178 11.36 3.52 11.47
CA ASN A 178 12.00 2.94 10.29
C ASN A 178 11.86 3.86 9.07
N ALA A 179 10.68 4.42 8.83
CA ALA A 179 10.44 5.37 7.75
C ALA A 179 11.27 6.67 7.91
N ILE A 180 11.40 7.19 9.14
CA ILE A 180 12.27 8.34 9.45
C ILE A 180 13.72 8.02 9.10
N ARG A 181 14.24 6.86 9.52
CA ARG A 181 15.61 6.42 9.21
C ARG A 181 15.83 6.27 7.71
N GLU A 182 14.86 5.68 7.03
CA GLU A 182 14.89 5.49 5.58
C GLU A 182 14.95 6.85 4.86
N ALA A 183 14.12 7.81 5.28
CA ALA A 183 14.09 9.16 4.74
C ALA A 183 15.39 9.92 5.00
N LYS A 184 15.91 9.91 6.24
CA LYS A 184 17.20 10.52 6.58
C LYS A 184 18.33 9.99 5.71
N ALA A 185 18.36 8.69 5.47
CA ALA A 185 19.39 8.07 4.64
C ALA A 185 19.29 8.48 3.16
N VAL A 186 18.08 8.74 2.66
CA VAL A 186 17.88 9.28 1.31
C VAL A 186 18.26 10.76 1.23
N ILE A 187 17.89 11.57 2.24
CA ILE A 187 18.16 13.02 2.30
C ILE A 187 19.65 13.30 2.44
N ASN A 188 20.32 12.61 3.36
CA ASN A 188 21.74 12.85 3.66
C ASN A 188 22.69 12.20 2.63
N GLY A 189 22.16 11.36 1.73
CA GLY A 189 22.95 10.56 0.82
C GLY A 189 23.78 9.47 1.52
N PRO A 190 24.55 8.65 0.78
CA PRO A 190 25.53 7.78 1.40
C PRO A 190 26.52 8.65 2.18
N ILE A 191 26.66 8.38 3.49
CA ILE A 191 27.72 8.97 4.31
C ILE A 191 29.03 8.64 3.59
N ALA A 192 29.67 9.66 2.99
CA ALA A 192 31.01 9.48 2.47
C ALA A 192 31.88 9.08 3.68
N ALA A 193 32.32 7.83 3.69
CA ALA A 193 33.37 7.39 4.59
C ALA A 193 34.56 8.34 4.39
N ASP A 194 34.95 9.01 5.47
CA ASP A 194 36.13 9.86 5.63
C ASP A 194 36.43 10.91 4.54
N SER A 195 36.20 12.16 4.89
CA SER A 195 36.93 13.31 4.31
C SER A 195 37.78 14.01 5.37
N THR A 196 38.49 13.23 6.18
CA THR A 196 39.57 13.70 7.07
C THR A 196 40.70 12.68 7.19
N ILE A 197 41.62 12.68 6.23
CA ILE A 197 43.06 12.39 6.43
C ILE A 197 43.85 13.44 5.64
#